data_AF-A0A838QZN9-F1
#
_entry.id   AF-A0A838QZN9-F1
#
_cell.length_a   1.000
_cell.length_b   1.000
_cell.length_c   1.000
_cell.angle_alpha   90.00
_cell.angle_beta   90.00
_cell.angle_gamma   90.00
#
_symmetry.space_group_name_H-M   'P 1'
#
loop_
_entity.id
_entity.type
_entity.pdbx_description
1 polymer ?
#
loop_
_entity_poly.entity_id
_entity_poly.type
_entity_poly.pdbx_seq_one_letter_code
_entity_poly.pdbx_strand_id
1 'polypeptide(L)'
;MATSPKRSAGRPRAEWSAWLTVPISADGSVVVGHGTSASGAEAFRWTAGSGMVGLGDLAGGPFHSFARSVSGDGSVIVGVGNYNPNLNEGDAFVWTSGGGMQLLWDVLVAQGVDPAADGWAELVIASDISLDGSTIVGTGLRNGSYEAYIAVIGIVPEPSSMPLLLASGLAALGRRRGRRIQAVRARPLTN
;
A
#
# COMPACT_ATOMS: atom_id res chain seq x y z
N MET A 1 46.63 -15.92 -53.27
CA MET A 1 46.56 -16.49 -51.92
C MET A 1 46.28 -15.34 -50.95
N ALA A 2 45.21 -15.45 -50.15
CA ALA A 2 44.84 -14.68 -48.92
C ALA A 2 44.64 -13.14 -49.03
N THR A 3 43.40 -12.60 -49.10
CA THR A 3 42.34 -12.37 -48.06
C THR A 3 42.46 -11.07 -47.26
N SER A 4 41.49 -10.17 -47.43
CA SER A 4 41.24 -8.97 -46.61
C SER A 4 40.77 -9.32 -45.19
N PRO A 5 41.00 -8.43 -44.20
CA PRO A 5 40.08 -8.29 -43.08
C PRO A 5 39.82 -6.81 -42.75
N LYS A 6 38.76 -6.37 -42.06
CA LYS A 6 37.41 -6.84 -41.74
C LYS A 6 36.72 -5.55 -41.25
N ARG A 7 35.49 -5.27 -41.68
CA ARG A 7 34.69 -4.11 -41.23
C ARG A 7 34.47 -4.17 -39.71
N SER A 8 34.71 -3.07 -39.00
CA SER A 8 34.31 -2.93 -37.59
C SER A 8 32.79 -2.71 -37.52
N ALA A 9 32.07 -3.77 -37.15
CA ALA A 9 30.65 -3.71 -36.87
C ALA A 9 30.39 -2.91 -35.57
N GLY A 10 29.42 -1.99 -35.64
CA GLY A 10 28.98 -1.20 -34.50
C GLY A 10 28.49 -2.08 -33.35
N ARG A 11 28.75 -1.65 -32.12
CA ARG A 11 28.08 -2.22 -30.95
C ARG A 11 26.66 -1.65 -30.91
N PRO A 12 25.59 -2.47 -30.95
CA PRO A 12 24.27 -1.94 -30.69
C PRO A 12 24.22 -1.48 -29.23
N ARG A 13 23.88 -0.21 -29.00
CA ARG A 13 23.39 0.25 -27.70
C ARG A 13 22.03 -0.39 -27.51
N ALA A 14 21.90 -1.26 -26.51
CA ALA A 14 20.61 -1.75 -26.11
C ALA A 14 19.90 -0.62 -25.36
N GLU A 15 19.14 0.18 -26.10
CA GLU A 15 18.22 1.17 -25.54
C GLU A 15 16.95 0.44 -25.13
N TRP A 16 17.00 -0.22 -23.97
CA TRP A 16 15.79 -0.79 -23.36
C TRP A 16 14.96 0.37 -22.82
N SER A 17 13.82 0.64 -23.45
CA SER A 17 12.74 1.41 -22.82
C SER A 17 11.58 0.46 -22.55
N ALA A 18 11.24 0.29 -21.27
CA ALA A 18 10.04 -0.41 -20.86
C ALA A 18 9.09 0.65 -20.28
N TRP A 19 7.94 0.85 -20.94
CA TRP A 19 6.95 1.88 -20.58
C TRP A 19 5.75 1.32 -19.82
N LEU A 20 5.85 0.10 -19.28
CA LEU A 20 4.80 -0.48 -18.47
C LEU A 20 5.44 -1.22 -17.29
N THR A 21 5.43 -0.57 -16.13
CA THR A 21 5.66 -1.26 -14.85
C THR A 21 4.30 -1.53 -14.23
N VAL A 22 4.04 -2.77 -13.83
CA VAL A 22 2.85 -3.17 -13.07
C VAL A 22 3.28 -3.38 -11.61
N PRO A 23 2.74 -2.62 -10.65
CA PRO A 23 3.12 -2.78 -9.25
C PRO A 23 2.73 -4.18 -8.74
N ILE A 24 3.56 -4.73 -7.85
CA ILE A 24 3.42 -6.07 -7.31
C ILE A 24 3.73 -6.07 -5.81
N SER A 25 3.02 -6.89 -5.04
CA SER A 25 3.30 -7.10 -3.61
C SER A 25 4.68 -7.73 -3.41
N ALA A 26 5.23 -7.62 -2.19
CA ALA A 26 6.59 -8.07 -1.90
C ALA A 26 6.80 -9.58 -2.08
N ASP A 27 5.74 -10.36 -1.88
CA ASP A 27 5.71 -11.81 -2.06
C ASP A 27 5.36 -12.26 -3.49
N GLY A 28 5.04 -11.31 -4.38
CA GLY A 28 4.66 -11.58 -5.75
C GLY A 28 3.23 -12.11 -5.93
N SER A 29 2.41 -12.18 -4.87
CA SER A 29 1.09 -12.81 -4.92
C SER A 29 -0.02 -11.90 -5.47
N VAL A 30 0.19 -10.59 -5.42
CA VAL A 30 -0.78 -9.57 -5.86
C VAL A 30 -0.13 -8.65 -6.89
N VAL A 31 -0.70 -8.59 -8.09
CA VAL A 31 -0.34 -7.61 -9.13
C VAL A 31 -1.46 -6.62 -9.27
N VAL A 32 -1.13 -5.34 -9.40
CA VAL A 32 -2.13 -4.27 -9.61
C VAL A 32 -1.81 -3.46 -10.86
N GLY A 33 -2.79 -2.69 -11.31
CA GLY A 33 -2.61 -1.78 -12.43
C GLY A 33 -3.94 -1.20 -12.86
N HIS A 34 -4.07 -0.91 -14.15
CA HIS A 34 -5.33 -0.50 -14.77
C HIS A 34 -5.60 -1.35 -16.01
N GLY A 35 -6.86 -1.58 -16.31
CA GLY A 35 -7.34 -2.36 -17.44
C GLY A 35 -8.66 -1.79 -17.95
N THR A 36 -9.27 -2.47 -18.92
CA THR A 36 -10.57 -2.08 -19.46
C THR A 36 -11.60 -3.16 -19.16
N SER A 37 -12.76 -2.76 -18.66
CA SER A 37 -13.93 -3.60 -18.51
C SER A 37 -15.12 -3.05 -19.29
N ALA A 38 -16.29 -3.68 -19.13
CA ALA A 38 -17.54 -3.19 -19.72
C ALA A 38 -17.95 -1.81 -19.20
N SER A 39 -17.46 -1.40 -18.03
CA SER A 39 -17.78 -0.11 -17.40
C SER A 39 -16.83 1.02 -17.82
N GLY A 40 -15.65 0.70 -18.34
CA GLY A 40 -14.63 1.67 -18.74
C GLY A 40 -13.22 1.24 -18.33
N ALA A 41 -12.28 2.19 -18.27
CA ALA A 41 -10.96 1.89 -17.72
C ALA A 41 -11.02 1.91 -16.19
N GLU A 42 -10.46 0.89 -15.55
CA GLU A 42 -10.48 0.78 -14.09
C GLU A 42 -9.21 0.13 -13.55
N ALA A 43 -8.92 0.42 -12.30
CA ALA A 43 -7.91 -0.24 -11.52
C ALA A 43 -8.26 -1.74 -11.42
N PHE A 44 -7.26 -2.59 -11.48
CA PHE A 44 -7.45 -4.02 -11.26
C PHE A 44 -6.51 -4.54 -10.17
N ARG A 45 -6.92 -5.68 -9.60
CA ARG A 45 -6.09 -6.55 -8.78
C ARG A 45 -6.10 -7.95 -9.39
N TRP A 46 -4.92 -8.54 -9.56
CA TRP A 46 -4.75 -9.91 -10.00
C TRP A 46 -4.16 -10.76 -8.89
N THR A 47 -4.68 -11.98 -8.73
CA THR A 47 -4.05 -13.05 -7.95
C THR A 47 -4.15 -14.37 -8.71
N ALA A 48 -3.31 -15.34 -8.34
CA ALA A 48 -3.36 -16.68 -8.91
C ALA A 48 -4.73 -17.36 -8.73
N GLY A 49 -5.44 -17.09 -7.62
CA GLY A 49 -6.72 -17.72 -7.30
C GLY A 49 -7.93 -17.08 -7.97
N SER A 50 -7.91 -15.76 -8.18
CA SER A 50 -9.06 -15.01 -8.71
C SER A 50 -8.92 -14.59 -10.16
N GLY A 51 -7.71 -14.66 -10.73
CA GLY A 51 -7.40 -13.95 -11.97
C GLY A 51 -7.51 -12.43 -11.78
N MET A 52 -7.74 -11.72 -12.89
CA MET A 52 -7.89 -10.26 -12.91
C MET A 52 -9.29 -9.86 -12.46
N VAL A 53 -9.37 -9.02 -11.42
CA VAL A 53 -10.61 -8.49 -10.87
C VAL A 53 -10.54 -6.96 -10.90
N GLY A 54 -11.55 -6.32 -11.48
CA GLY A 54 -11.70 -4.86 -11.46
C GLY A 54 -12.02 -4.37 -10.04
N LEU A 55 -11.43 -3.24 -9.65
CA LEU A 55 -11.63 -2.61 -8.36
C LEU A 55 -12.75 -1.56 -8.37
N GLY A 56 -13.30 -1.27 -9.55
CA GLY A 56 -14.24 -0.18 -9.77
C GLY A 56 -13.56 1.19 -9.76
N ASP A 57 -14.35 2.19 -9.43
CA ASP A 57 -13.92 3.57 -9.30
C ASP A 57 -14.61 4.24 -8.11
N LEU A 58 -14.11 5.40 -7.72
CA LEU A 58 -14.78 6.28 -6.76
C LEU A 58 -16.11 6.77 -7.33
N ALA A 59 -17.05 7.10 -6.43
CA ALA A 59 -18.33 7.68 -6.83
C ALA A 59 -18.16 9.17 -7.19
N GLY A 60 -19.06 9.70 -8.02
CA GLY A 60 -19.22 11.14 -8.24
C GLY A 60 -18.44 11.74 -9.42
N GLY A 61 -17.61 10.97 -10.12
CA GLY A 61 -16.85 11.42 -11.28
C GLY A 61 -16.91 10.48 -12.49
N PRO A 62 -16.03 10.68 -13.49
CA PRO A 62 -15.92 9.80 -14.65
C PRO A 62 -15.36 8.44 -14.23
N PHE A 63 -15.93 7.34 -14.72
CA PHE A 63 -15.44 5.99 -14.43
C PHE A 63 -14.05 5.74 -15.06
N HIS A 64 -13.01 6.04 -14.30
CA HIS A 64 -11.62 6.00 -14.74
C HIS A 64 -10.65 5.95 -13.53
N SER A 65 -10.13 4.76 -13.21
CA SER A 65 -9.22 4.56 -12.07
C SER A 65 -7.92 3.82 -12.42
N PHE A 66 -6.87 4.08 -11.64
CA PHE A 66 -5.54 3.47 -11.76
C PHE A 66 -5.00 3.08 -10.40
N ALA A 67 -4.67 1.80 -10.20
CA ALA A 67 -3.81 1.39 -9.08
C ALA A 67 -2.35 1.73 -9.39
N ARG A 68 -1.72 2.50 -8.51
CA ARG A 68 -0.35 2.99 -8.64
C ARG A 68 0.65 2.21 -7.80
N SER A 69 0.22 1.70 -6.64
CA SER A 69 1.06 0.90 -5.76
C SER A 69 0.24 -0.03 -4.87
N VAL A 70 0.91 -1.00 -4.28
CA VAL A 70 0.35 -2.03 -3.42
C VAL A 70 1.29 -2.31 -2.25
N SER A 71 0.72 -2.46 -1.05
CA SER A 71 1.44 -2.83 0.18
C SER A 71 2.15 -4.19 0.06
N GLY A 72 3.09 -4.44 0.97
CA GLY A 72 3.95 -5.63 0.94
C GLY A 72 3.18 -6.94 1.02
N ASP A 73 2.08 -6.98 1.77
CA ASP A 73 1.19 -8.13 1.92
C ASP A 73 0.03 -8.17 0.90
N GLY A 74 -0.07 -7.15 0.04
CA GLY A 74 -1.10 -7.08 -0.99
C GLY A 74 -2.51 -6.72 -0.49
N SER A 75 -2.66 -6.31 0.77
CA SER A 75 -3.95 -6.02 1.40
C SER A 75 -4.48 -4.60 1.12
N VAL A 76 -3.56 -3.65 0.96
CA VAL A 76 -3.83 -2.24 0.67
C VAL A 76 -3.31 -1.88 -0.72
N ILE A 77 -4.19 -1.28 -1.54
CA ILE A 77 -3.86 -0.77 -2.87
C ILE A 77 -4.16 0.73 -2.89
N VAL A 78 -3.28 1.52 -3.51
CA VAL A 78 -3.45 2.97 -3.62
C VAL A 78 -3.37 3.43 -5.06
N GLY A 79 -3.97 4.58 -5.35
CA GLY A 79 -3.96 5.12 -6.69
C GLY A 79 -4.78 6.38 -6.85
N VAL A 80 -5.34 6.53 -8.05
CA VAL A 80 -6.21 7.65 -8.41
C VAL A 80 -7.49 7.12 -9.06
N GLY A 81 -8.64 7.63 -8.61
CA GLY A 81 -9.97 7.39 -9.17
C GLY A 81 -10.56 8.69 -9.72
N ASN A 82 -11.71 8.61 -10.39
CA ASN A 82 -12.31 9.76 -11.07
C ASN A 82 -11.33 10.51 -12.01
N TYR A 83 -10.32 9.81 -12.53
CA TYR A 83 -9.11 10.46 -13.07
C TYR A 83 -9.36 11.06 -14.45
N ASN A 84 -9.12 12.36 -14.61
CA ASN A 84 -9.11 13.03 -15.91
C ASN A 84 -7.66 13.42 -16.30
N PRO A 85 -7.01 12.68 -17.21
CA PRO A 85 -5.62 12.95 -17.57
C PRO A 85 -5.42 14.29 -18.29
N ASN A 86 -6.47 14.87 -18.90
CA ASN A 86 -6.35 16.14 -19.62
C ASN A 86 -6.29 17.34 -18.67
N LEU A 87 -6.86 17.19 -17.48
CA LEU A 87 -6.92 18.24 -16.46
C LEU A 87 -5.96 17.95 -15.29
N ASN A 88 -5.37 16.75 -15.26
CA ASN A 88 -4.59 16.25 -14.14
C ASN A 88 -5.39 16.33 -12.82
N GLU A 89 -6.69 16.08 -12.94
CA GLU A 89 -7.68 16.00 -11.86
C GLU A 89 -7.93 14.54 -11.55
N GLY A 90 -8.21 14.24 -10.28
CA GLY A 90 -8.53 12.90 -9.84
C GLY A 90 -8.43 12.82 -8.33
N ASP A 91 -8.98 11.76 -7.78
CA ASP A 91 -9.11 11.58 -6.35
C ASP A 91 -8.18 10.46 -5.89
N ALA A 92 -7.27 10.78 -4.96
CA ALA A 92 -6.43 9.76 -4.35
C ALA A 92 -7.30 8.75 -3.60
N PHE A 93 -7.12 7.46 -3.87
CA PHE A 93 -7.89 6.40 -3.20
C PHE A 93 -7.01 5.45 -2.39
N VAL A 94 -7.65 4.82 -1.42
CA VAL A 94 -7.20 3.59 -0.75
C VAL A 94 -8.23 2.50 -1.04
N TRP A 95 -7.76 1.32 -1.43
CA TRP A 95 -8.59 0.15 -1.61
C TRP A 95 -8.18 -0.95 -0.66
N THR A 96 -9.18 -1.57 -0.03
CA THR A 96 -9.04 -2.82 0.73
C THR A 96 -10.13 -3.80 0.31
N SER A 97 -9.91 -5.09 0.52
CA SER A 97 -10.92 -6.11 0.18
C SER A 97 -12.23 -5.97 0.98
N GLY A 98 -12.16 -5.44 2.21
CA GLY A 98 -13.32 -5.21 3.06
C GLY A 98 -14.01 -3.87 2.82
N GLY A 99 -13.26 -2.81 2.50
CA GLY A 99 -13.79 -1.46 2.33
C GLY A 99 -14.11 -1.06 0.89
N GLY A 100 -13.61 -1.80 -0.10
CA GLY A 100 -13.65 -1.37 -1.49
C GLY A 100 -12.77 -0.14 -1.72
N MET A 101 -13.04 0.62 -2.78
CA MET A 101 -12.31 1.84 -3.11
C MET A 101 -12.87 3.02 -2.30
N GLN A 102 -12.01 3.67 -1.51
CA GLN A 102 -12.37 4.76 -0.62
C GLN A 102 -11.51 5.98 -0.92
N LEU A 103 -12.11 7.17 -0.83
CA LEU A 103 -11.38 8.44 -0.95
C LEU A 103 -10.36 8.55 0.19
N LEU A 104 -9.09 8.79 -0.13
CA LEU A 104 -8.03 8.92 0.89
C LEU A 104 -8.33 10.06 1.87
N TRP A 105 -8.93 11.15 1.37
CA TRP A 105 -9.39 12.25 2.20
C TRP A 105 -10.32 11.77 3.32
N ASP A 106 -11.35 10.98 2.98
CA ASP A 106 -12.32 10.48 3.95
C ASP A 106 -11.70 9.47 4.91
N VAL A 107 -10.75 8.64 4.43
CA VAL A 107 -9.99 7.71 5.28
C VAL A 107 -9.22 8.47 6.36
N LEU A 108 -8.60 9.61 6.02
CA LEU A 108 -7.87 10.46 6.96
C LEU A 108 -8.82 11.14 7.95
N VAL A 109 -9.93 11.71 7.47
CA VAL A 109 -10.94 12.37 8.32
C VAL A 109 -11.55 11.38 9.31
N ALA A 110 -11.84 10.15 8.88
CA ALA A 110 -12.35 9.09 9.74
C ALA A 110 -11.39 8.72 10.89
N GLN A 111 -10.08 8.99 10.72
CA GLN A 111 -9.04 8.78 11.73
C GLN A 111 -8.77 10.04 12.58
N GLY A 112 -9.52 11.12 12.35
CA GLY A 112 -9.36 12.40 13.04
C GLY A 112 -8.25 13.28 12.47
N VAL A 113 -7.76 12.98 11.27
CA VAL A 113 -6.82 13.83 10.53
C VAL A 113 -7.61 14.70 9.58
N ASP A 114 -7.58 16.02 9.77
CA ASP A 114 -8.22 16.99 8.88
C ASP A 114 -7.17 17.63 7.94
N PRO A 115 -7.08 17.22 6.67
CA PRO A 115 -6.10 17.80 5.74
C PRO A 115 -6.39 19.27 5.42
N ALA A 116 -7.66 19.71 5.50
CA ALA A 116 -8.02 21.10 5.21
C ALA A 116 -7.45 22.07 6.25
N ALA A 117 -7.26 21.62 7.49
CA ALA A 117 -6.61 22.41 8.54
C ALA A 117 -5.18 22.83 8.17
N ASP A 118 -4.50 22.06 7.31
CA ASP A 118 -3.15 22.32 6.82
C ASP A 118 -3.12 22.99 5.44
N GLY A 119 -4.27 23.42 4.92
CA GLY A 119 -4.40 24.13 3.65
C GLY A 119 -4.49 23.24 2.42
N TRP A 120 -4.66 21.92 2.59
CA TRP A 120 -4.99 21.04 1.47
C TRP A 120 -6.42 21.31 1.02
N ALA A 121 -6.63 21.35 -0.28
CA ALA A 121 -7.96 21.42 -0.90
C ALA A 121 -8.36 20.05 -1.47
N GLU A 122 -7.38 19.26 -1.92
CA GLU A 122 -7.58 17.98 -2.57
C GLU A 122 -6.32 17.11 -2.47
N LEU A 123 -6.47 15.81 -2.29
CA LEU A 123 -5.40 14.83 -2.46
C LEU A 123 -5.63 14.14 -3.80
N VAL A 124 -4.79 14.44 -4.79
CA VAL A 124 -5.12 14.16 -6.19
C VAL A 124 -4.64 12.77 -6.61
N ILE A 125 -3.41 12.41 -6.28
CA ILE A 125 -2.83 11.10 -6.63
C ILE A 125 -2.16 10.51 -5.41
N ALA A 126 -2.50 9.26 -5.05
CA ALA A 126 -1.64 8.42 -4.22
C ALA A 126 -0.67 7.68 -5.14
N SER A 127 0.62 8.00 -5.03
CA SER A 127 1.65 7.52 -5.95
C SER A 127 2.32 6.24 -5.46
N ASP A 128 2.54 6.12 -4.15
CA ASP A 128 3.19 4.96 -3.56
C ASP A 128 2.72 4.70 -2.12
N ILE A 129 2.91 3.47 -1.64
CA ILE A 129 2.58 3.02 -0.29
C ILE A 129 3.72 2.18 0.30
N SER A 130 3.97 2.35 1.59
CA SER A 130 4.96 1.56 2.33
C SER A 130 4.58 0.07 2.40
N LEU A 131 5.60 -0.78 2.63
CA LEU A 131 5.42 -2.24 2.71
C LEU A 131 4.44 -2.68 3.81
N ASP A 132 4.38 -1.94 4.92
CA ASP A 132 3.44 -2.19 6.01
C ASP A 132 2.02 -1.63 5.76
N GLY A 133 1.80 -0.97 4.62
CA GLY A 133 0.50 -0.45 4.23
C GLY A 133 0.05 0.81 4.99
N SER A 134 0.93 1.44 5.79
CA SER A 134 0.54 2.53 6.70
C SER A 134 0.86 3.93 6.18
N THR A 135 1.83 4.06 5.27
CA THR A 135 2.35 5.36 4.82
C THR A 135 2.18 5.49 3.32
N ILE A 136 1.47 6.53 2.90
CA ILE A 136 1.19 6.85 1.51
C ILE A 136 1.90 8.15 1.15
N VAL A 137 2.49 8.21 -0.04
CA VAL A 137 3.00 9.45 -0.62
C VAL A 137 2.25 9.76 -1.91
N GLY A 138 2.13 11.05 -2.22
CA GLY A 138 1.37 11.48 -3.37
C GLY A 138 1.49 12.95 -3.67
N THR A 139 0.64 13.44 -4.56
CA THR A 139 0.54 14.86 -4.92
C THR A 139 -0.89 15.33 -4.73
N GLY A 140 -1.07 16.53 -4.22
CA GLY A 140 -2.37 17.16 -4.03
C GLY A 140 -2.32 18.67 -4.24
N LEU A 141 -3.47 19.31 -4.16
CA LEU A 141 -3.59 20.77 -4.22
C LEU A 141 -3.54 21.34 -2.81
N ARG A 142 -2.55 22.18 -2.54
CA ARG A 142 -2.40 22.89 -1.27
C ARG A 142 -2.25 24.39 -1.52
N ASN A 143 -3.10 25.20 -0.91
CA ASN A 143 -3.08 26.67 -1.07
C ASN A 143 -3.01 27.13 -2.55
N GLY A 144 -3.69 26.41 -3.45
CA GLY A 144 -3.72 26.70 -4.89
C GLY A 144 -2.50 26.24 -5.69
N SER A 145 -1.55 25.52 -5.08
CA SER A 145 -0.38 24.94 -5.76
C SER A 145 -0.32 23.42 -5.57
N TYR A 146 0.19 22.72 -6.57
CA TYR A 146 0.42 21.28 -6.43
C TYR A 146 1.66 21.00 -5.56
N GLU A 147 1.46 20.24 -4.49
CA GLU A 147 2.51 19.86 -3.54
C GLU A 147 2.50 18.35 -3.30
N ALA A 148 3.68 17.80 -2.98
CA ALA A 148 3.77 16.42 -2.52
C ALA A 148 3.28 16.30 -1.07
N TYR A 149 2.60 15.20 -0.75
CA TYR A 149 2.17 14.88 0.61
C TYR A 149 2.73 13.54 1.08
N ILE A 150 2.76 13.39 2.40
CA ILE A 150 2.84 12.11 3.09
C ILE A 150 1.58 11.99 3.96
N ALA A 151 0.88 10.86 3.85
CA ALA A 151 -0.31 10.54 4.59
C ALA A 151 -0.07 9.25 5.37
N VAL A 152 -0.43 9.25 6.65
CA VAL A 152 -0.36 8.06 7.49
C VAL A 152 -1.77 7.58 7.75
N ILE A 153 -2.03 6.32 7.45
CA ILE A 153 -3.32 5.68 7.64
C ILE A 153 -3.22 4.54 8.65
N GLY A 154 -4.11 4.55 9.63
CA GLY A 154 -4.37 3.42 10.49
C GLY A 154 -5.36 2.47 9.83
N ILE A 155 -4.90 1.62 8.90
CA ILE A 155 -5.76 0.52 8.46
C ILE A 155 -5.75 -0.51 9.57
N VAL A 156 -6.80 -0.53 10.39
CA VAL A 156 -7.04 -1.67 11.27
C VAL A 156 -7.28 -2.84 10.32
N PRO A 157 -6.41 -3.88 10.26
CA PRO A 157 -6.77 -5.07 9.53
C PRO A 157 -8.08 -5.53 10.16
N GLU A 158 -9.16 -5.57 9.39
CA GLU A 158 -10.40 -6.20 9.84
C GLU A 158 -9.98 -7.52 10.47
N PRO A 159 -10.25 -7.74 11.76
CA PRO A 159 -9.69 -8.87 12.47
C PRO A 159 -10.18 -10.09 11.72
N SER A 160 -9.27 -10.73 11.00
CA SER A 160 -9.45 -12.08 10.54
C SER A 160 -9.44 -12.90 11.82
N SER A 161 -10.58 -12.96 12.49
CA SER A 161 -10.80 -13.68 13.75
C SER A 161 -9.79 -13.36 14.87
N MET A 162 -9.92 -12.22 15.54
CA MET A 162 -9.35 -12.08 16.88
C MET A 162 -10.36 -12.61 17.91
N PRO A 163 -10.15 -13.77 18.56
CA PRO A 163 -10.87 -14.05 19.79
C PRO A 163 -10.41 -13.00 20.81
N LEU A 164 -11.34 -12.23 21.38
CA LEU A 164 -11.06 -11.43 22.55
C LEU A 164 -10.50 -12.33 23.66
N LEU A 165 -9.18 -12.36 23.83
CA LEU A 165 -8.57 -12.80 25.09
C LEU A 165 -8.69 -11.63 26.07
N LEU A 166 -9.87 -11.49 26.68
CA LEU A 166 -9.98 -10.76 27.93
C LEU A 166 -9.18 -11.54 28.98
N ALA A 167 -7.92 -11.14 29.16
CA ALA A 167 -7.13 -11.55 30.31
C ALA A 167 -7.78 -10.95 31.57
N SER A 168 -8.61 -11.75 32.22
CA SER A 168 -9.10 -11.51 33.57
C SER A 168 -7.93 -11.45 34.55
N GLY A 169 -7.54 -10.23 34.94
CA GLY A 169 -6.65 -9.98 36.08
C GLY A 169 -7.46 -9.84 37.37
N LEU A 170 -7.65 -10.97 38.08
CA LEU A 170 -8.16 -10.99 39.45
C LEU A 170 -7.17 -10.27 40.40
N ALA A 171 -7.65 -9.30 41.18
CA ALA A 171 -7.03 -8.93 42.45
C ALA A 171 -7.87 -9.54 43.60
N ALA A 172 -7.51 -10.77 44.01
CA ALA A 172 -8.00 -11.35 45.25
C ALA A 172 -6.88 -11.33 46.30
N LEU A 173 -7.12 -10.54 47.35
CA LEU A 173 -6.29 -10.40 48.53
C LEU A 173 -6.45 -11.65 49.42
N GLY A 174 -5.35 -12.37 49.72
CA GLY A 174 -5.39 -13.53 50.61
C GLY A 174 -4.01 -13.97 51.09
N ARG A 175 -3.81 -14.01 52.41
CA ARG A 175 -2.52 -14.02 53.12
C ARG A 175 -1.71 -15.34 53.05
N ARG A 176 -0.38 -15.16 52.99
CA ARG A 176 0.75 -15.92 53.58
C ARG A 176 0.59 -17.42 53.87
N ARG A 177 1.57 -18.20 53.39
CA ARG A 177 2.45 -19.04 54.24
C ARG A 177 3.78 -19.29 53.51
N GLY A 178 4.88 -18.98 54.18
CA GLY A 178 6.22 -19.06 53.62
C GLY A 178 6.85 -20.44 53.73
N ARG A 179 7.86 -20.70 52.89
CA ARG A 179 8.98 -21.58 53.22
C ARG A 179 10.22 -21.19 52.42
N ARG A 180 11.35 -21.19 53.13
CA ARG A 180 12.68 -20.65 52.81
C ARG A 180 13.53 -21.62 51.95
N ILE A 181 14.35 -21.02 51.06
CA ILE A 181 15.78 -21.29 50.79
C ILE A 181 16.17 -22.61 50.08
N GLN A 182 16.81 -22.53 48.90
CA GLN A 182 18.28 -22.65 48.74
C GLN A 182 18.75 -22.19 47.34
N ALA A 183 19.83 -21.42 47.33
CA ALA A 183 20.59 -21.04 46.15
C ALA A 183 21.61 -22.14 45.82
N VAL A 184 21.71 -22.53 44.55
CA VAL A 184 22.78 -23.43 44.07
C VAL A 184 23.80 -22.60 43.27
N ARG A 185 25.04 -22.66 43.75
CA ARG A 185 26.22 -21.95 43.22
C ARG A 185 26.82 -22.73 42.05
N ALA A 186 27.27 -22.02 41.01
CA ALA A 186 28.04 -22.56 39.89
C ALA A 186 29.45 -23.04 40.32
N ARG A 187 30.00 -24.03 39.61
CA ARG A 187 31.44 -24.33 39.57
C ARG A 187 31.88 -24.65 38.12
N PRO A 188 33.04 -24.14 37.66
CA PRO A 188 33.61 -24.46 36.37
C PRO A 188 34.50 -25.71 36.45
N LEU A 189 34.73 -26.37 35.30
CA LEU A 189 35.79 -27.38 35.18
C LEU A 189 36.68 -27.02 33.99
N THR A 190 37.91 -26.66 34.32
CA THR A 190 39.09 -26.72 33.48
C THR A 190 39.57 -28.16 33.35
N ASN A 191 40.08 -28.52 32.18
CA ASN A 191 41.42 -29.07 32.03
C ASN A 191 41.99 -28.57 30.70
#